data_AF-A0A9N9ECC5-F1
#
_entry.id   AF-A0A9N9ECC5-F1
#
_cell.length_a   1.000
_cell.length_b   1.000
_cell.length_c   1.000
_cell.angle_alpha   90.00
_cell.angle_beta   90.00
_cell.angle_gamma   90.00
#
_symmetry.space_group_name_H-M   'P 1'
#
loop_
_entity.id
_entity.type
_entity.pdbx_description
1 polymer ?
#
loop_
_entity_poly.entity_id
_entity_poly.type
_entity_poly.pdbx_seq_one_letter_code
_entity_poly.pdbx_strand_id
1 'polypeptide(L)'
;SEKQDPLLKWLMRQELCDTYRTINPESKEFSWSSRDSSSRIDQIWITEDLSYGLYDAEIQEMDICTNSDHNVVLAKLDLKHLIATWSSADLKRLGQQRTIYLYDKATKEDWENYKAELDQQLKKKINIQDLKNVSYNLNNASVPTNTKNRLDNWWNIICNGIQSAARKSLPKKKILNTVANKKKQTKKTKLTKVLTQLGRWIRI
;
A
#
# COMPACT_ATOMS: atom_id res chain seq x y z
N SER A 1 -2.61 11.19 36.75
CA SER A 1 -1.92 10.29 35.82
C SER A 1 -2.95 9.80 34.82
N GLU A 2 -3.11 10.50 33.70
CA GLU A 2 -4.08 10.10 32.68
C GLU A 2 -3.63 8.78 32.04
N LYS A 3 -4.52 7.80 32.08
CA LYS A 3 -4.28 6.47 31.53
C LYS A 3 -4.33 6.59 30.01
N GLN A 4 -3.18 6.82 29.38
CA GLN A 4 -3.05 6.84 27.92
C GLN A 4 -3.70 5.60 27.30
N ASP A 5 -4.50 5.83 26.28
CA ASP A 5 -5.28 4.83 25.54
C ASP A 5 -4.37 3.67 25.06
N PRO A 6 -4.73 2.39 25.33
CA PRO A 6 -3.98 1.23 24.89
C PRO A 6 -3.71 1.19 23.37
N LEU A 7 -4.64 1.69 22.55
CA LEU A 7 -4.47 1.78 21.10
C LEU A 7 -3.38 2.76 20.72
N LEU A 8 -3.39 3.96 21.31
CA LEU A 8 -2.36 4.97 21.06
C LEU A 8 -0.98 4.47 21.47
N LYS A 9 -0.88 3.78 22.61
CA LYS A 9 0.36 3.13 23.03
C LYS A 9 0.82 2.06 22.04
N TRP A 10 -0.11 1.29 21.49
CA TRP A 10 0.22 0.28 20.50
C TRP A 10 0.74 0.93 19.21
N LEU A 11 0.09 1.96 18.70
CA LEU A 11 0.52 2.70 17.50
C LEU A 11 1.93 3.28 17.67
N MET A 12 2.21 3.92 18.81
CA MET A 12 3.54 4.45 19.12
C MET A 12 4.61 3.34 19.18
N ARG A 13 4.27 2.16 19.72
CA ARG A 13 5.18 1.00 19.74
C ARG A 13 5.44 0.40 18.36
N GLN A 14 4.58 0.68 17.38
CA GLN A 14 4.79 0.30 15.98
C GLN A 14 5.57 1.38 15.21
N GLU A 15 6.15 2.37 15.90
CA GLU A 15 6.90 3.48 15.28
C GLU A 15 6.06 4.26 14.27
N LEU A 16 4.73 4.30 14.52
CA LEU A 16 3.82 5.15 13.78
C LEU A 16 3.75 6.53 14.43
N CYS A 17 3.65 7.56 13.60
CA CYS A 17 3.56 8.95 14.04
C CYS A 17 2.20 9.53 13.65
N ASP A 18 1.59 10.26 14.58
CA ASP A 18 0.40 11.07 14.36
C ASP A 18 0.77 12.32 13.56
N THR A 19 0.35 12.37 12.30
CA THR A 19 0.70 13.44 11.35
C THR A 19 0.42 14.85 11.87
N TYR A 20 -0.74 15.06 12.51
CA TYR A 20 -1.12 16.38 13.02
C TYR A 20 -0.22 16.81 14.18
N ARG A 21 0.06 15.91 15.13
CA ARG A 21 0.92 16.22 16.28
C ARG A 21 2.38 16.39 15.88
N THR A 22 2.84 15.69 14.83
CA THR A 22 4.18 15.86 14.27
C THR A 22 4.39 17.27 13.70
N ILE A 23 3.42 17.81 12.96
CA ILE A 23 3.51 19.16 12.38
C ILE A 23 3.17 20.25 13.40
N ASN A 24 2.20 19.99 14.29
CA ASN A 24 1.67 20.95 15.24
C ASN A 24 1.84 20.46 16.70
N PRO A 25 3.08 20.38 17.22
CA PRO A 25 3.37 19.77 18.52
C PRO A 25 2.65 20.43 19.69
N GLU A 26 2.47 21.76 19.63
CA GLU A 26 1.86 22.56 20.71
C GLU A 26 0.41 22.97 20.41
N SER A 27 -0.06 22.82 19.16
CA SER A 27 -1.43 23.23 18.81
C SER A 27 -2.47 22.27 19.38
N LYS A 28 -3.59 22.84 19.80
CA LYS A 28 -4.76 22.10 20.24
C LYS A 28 -5.93 22.42 19.33
N GLU A 29 -6.20 21.51 18.41
CA GLU A 29 -7.37 21.54 17.54
C GLU A 29 -8.18 20.25 17.70
N PHE A 30 -9.44 20.32 17.29
CA PHE A 30 -10.43 19.26 17.52
C PHE A 30 -11.06 18.85 16.20
N SER A 31 -11.14 17.54 15.98
CA SER A 31 -11.79 16.95 14.81
C SER A 31 -13.28 16.71 15.04
N TRP A 32 -13.74 16.72 16.29
CA TRP A 32 -15.12 16.54 16.66
C TRP A 32 -15.51 17.55 17.74
N SER A 33 -16.69 18.14 17.60
CA SER A 33 -17.25 19.03 18.61
C SER A 33 -18.74 18.80 18.82
N SER A 34 -19.15 18.88 20.08
CA SER A 34 -20.54 18.95 20.52
C SER A 34 -20.77 20.28 21.24
N ARG A 35 -21.99 20.52 21.74
CA ARG A 35 -22.29 21.75 22.49
C ARG A 35 -21.42 21.93 23.74
N ASP A 36 -21.06 20.83 24.40
CA ASP A 36 -20.44 20.86 25.72
C ASP A 36 -18.99 20.35 25.74
N SER A 37 -18.51 19.78 24.63
CA SER A 37 -17.18 19.16 24.58
C SER A 37 -16.63 19.07 23.15
N SER A 38 -15.30 19.16 23.05
CA SER A 38 -14.57 18.98 21.79
C SER A 38 -13.39 18.04 22.00
N SER A 39 -13.12 17.20 21.00
CA SER A 39 -12.05 16.21 21.06
C SER A 39 -11.43 15.95 19.68
N ARG A 40 -10.22 15.38 19.66
CA ARG A 40 -9.50 15.03 18.43
C ARG A 40 -9.40 13.51 18.32
N ILE A 41 -10.49 12.92 17.84
CA ILE A 41 -10.67 11.47 17.74
C ILE A 41 -10.36 10.94 16.34
N ASP A 42 -10.36 11.81 15.33
CA ASP A 42 -9.96 11.49 13.97
C ASP A 42 -8.47 11.78 13.81
N GLN A 43 -7.69 10.78 13.39
CA GLN A 43 -6.23 10.86 13.35
C GLN A 43 -5.68 10.09 12.16
N ILE A 44 -4.65 10.65 11.50
CA ILE A 44 -3.90 9.97 10.45
C ILE A 44 -2.53 9.61 11.02
N TRP A 45 -2.27 8.31 11.11
CA TRP A 45 -1.01 7.74 11.56
C TRP A 45 -0.21 7.19 10.38
N ILE A 46 1.07 7.52 10.32
CA ILE A 46 1.99 7.11 9.22
C ILE A 46 3.26 6.48 9.78
N THR A 47 3.94 5.68 8.96
CA THR A 47 5.26 5.14 9.32
C THR A 47 6.32 6.25 9.32
N GLU A 48 7.40 6.03 10.07
CA GLU A 48 8.56 6.91 10.10
C GLU A 48 9.08 7.26 8.69
N ASP A 49 9.17 6.26 7.79
CA ASP A 49 9.58 6.47 6.39
C ASP A 49 8.70 7.47 5.63
N LEU A 50 7.40 7.47 5.88
CA LEU A 50 6.48 8.44 5.26
C LEU A 50 6.62 9.82 5.90
N SER A 51 6.99 9.89 7.18
CA SER A 51 7.12 11.16 7.91
C SER A 51 8.19 12.08 7.33
N TYR A 52 9.25 11.55 6.72
CA TYR A 52 10.25 12.37 6.01
C TYR A 52 9.68 13.19 4.86
N GLY A 53 8.53 12.77 4.32
CA GLY A 53 7.80 13.49 3.29
C GLY A 53 6.69 14.39 3.83
N LEU A 54 6.35 14.29 5.12
CA LEU A 54 5.25 15.06 5.70
C LEU A 54 5.67 16.53 5.83
N TYR A 55 4.93 17.43 5.17
CA TYR A 55 5.23 18.86 5.21
C TYR A 55 4.06 19.72 5.70
N ASP A 56 2.87 19.14 5.82
CA ASP A 56 1.69 19.86 6.31
C ASP A 56 0.66 18.88 6.87
N ALA A 57 -0.07 19.31 7.91
CA ALA A 57 -1.19 18.60 8.50
C ALA A 57 -2.12 19.59 9.21
N GLU A 58 -3.42 19.53 8.93
CA GLU A 58 -4.41 20.51 9.38
C GLU A 58 -5.75 19.85 9.68
N ILE A 59 -6.57 20.49 10.53
CA ILE A 59 -7.96 20.12 10.77
C ILE A 59 -8.85 21.22 10.19
N GLN A 60 -9.56 20.90 9.12
CA GLN A 60 -10.39 21.86 8.40
C GLN A 60 -11.84 21.78 8.86
N GLU A 61 -12.40 22.92 9.23
CA GLU A 61 -13.81 23.05 9.62
C GLU A 61 -14.74 22.74 8.45
N MET A 62 -15.76 21.89 8.70
CA MET A 62 -16.67 21.39 7.66
C MET A 62 -18.14 21.77 7.87
N ASP A 63 -18.42 22.59 8.88
CA ASP A 63 -19.75 23.02 9.29
C ASP A 63 -20.59 23.54 8.11
N ILE A 64 -19.97 24.31 7.21
CA ILE A 64 -20.66 24.95 6.07
C ILE A 64 -20.88 23.99 4.90
N CYS A 65 -20.10 22.91 4.81
CA CYS A 65 -20.09 22.02 3.64
C CYS A 65 -20.89 20.74 3.84
N THR A 66 -20.94 20.22 5.06
CA THR A 66 -21.48 18.86 5.32
C THR A 66 -22.50 18.79 6.45
N ASN A 67 -22.68 19.87 7.24
CA ASN A 67 -23.46 19.83 8.49
C ASN A 67 -23.02 18.72 9.45
N SER A 68 -21.77 18.25 9.36
CA SER A 68 -21.21 17.25 10.26
C SER A 68 -20.71 17.93 11.53
N ASP A 69 -20.82 17.25 12.66
CA ASP A 69 -20.14 17.55 13.92
C ASP A 69 -18.64 17.18 13.90
N HIS A 70 -18.14 16.71 12.76
CA HIS A 70 -16.75 16.38 12.51
C HIS A 70 -16.11 17.33 11.48
N ASN A 71 -14.92 17.78 11.81
CA ASN A 71 -13.97 18.46 10.94
C ASN A 71 -13.11 17.44 10.19
N VAL A 72 -12.65 17.81 8.99
CA VAL A 72 -11.81 16.92 8.17
C VAL A 72 -10.36 17.03 8.61
N VAL A 73 -9.72 15.89 8.82
CA VAL A 73 -8.27 15.80 9.10
C VAL A 73 -7.52 15.60 7.79
N LEU A 74 -6.55 16.46 7.51
CA LEU A 74 -5.72 16.41 6.31
C LEU A 74 -4.24 16.22 6.66
N ALA A 75 -3.53 15.47 5.82
CA ALA A 75 -2.07 15.35 5.84
C ALA A 75 -1.54 15.46 4.40
N LYS A 76 -0.50 16.25 4.19
CA LYS A 76 0.14 16.44 2.87
C LYS A 76 1.58 15.90 2.91
N LEU A 77 1.88 14.99 1.99
CA LEU A 77 3.16 14.30 1.92
C LEU A 77 3.83 14.46 0.55
N ASP A 78 5.12 14.81 0.53
CA ASP A 78 6.00 14.66 -0.62
C ASP A 78 6.63 13.26 -0.60
N LEU A 79 6.27 12.43 -1.58
CA LEU A 79 6.75 11.06 -1.66
C LEU A 79 8.02 10.90 -2.50
N LYS A 80 8.68 11.98 -2.92
CA LYS A 80 9.85 11.92 -3.81
C LYS A 80 11.01 11.11 -3.23
N HIS A 81 11.20 11.13 -1.91
CA HIS A 81 12.27 10.37 -1.24
C HIS A 81 12.02 8.85 -1.31
N LEU A 82 10.75 8.42 -1.28
CA LEU A 82 10.36 7.01 -1.41
C LEU A 82 10.24 6.57 -2.88
N ILE A 83 9.74 7.46 -3.72
CA ILE A 83 9.56 7.20 -5.15
C ILE A 83 10.87 7.59 -5.84
N ALA A 84 11.80 6.65 -5.85
CA ALA A 84 12.97 6.69 -6.71
C ALA A 84 12.59 7.16 -8.13
N THR A 85 12.94 8.40 -8.46
CA THR A 85 12.85 8.95 -9.82
C THR A 85 14.10 8.55 -10.60
N TRP A 86 14.43 7.26 -10.56
CA TRP A 86 15.60 6.76 -11.27
C TRP A 86 15.41 6.91 -12.77
N SER A 87 16.47 7.38 -13.43
CA SER A 87 16.49 7.46 -14.88
C SER A 87 16.41 6.06 -15.48
N SER A 88 16.03 5.95 -16.75
CA SER A 88 16.07 4.67 -17.48
C SER A 88 17.48 4.05 -17.47
N ALA A 89 18.53 4.87 -17.40
CA ALA A 89 19.92 4.41 -17.35
C ALA A 89 20.25 3.80 -15.97
N ASP A 90 19.86 4.46 -14.89
CA ASP A 90 20.06 3.97 -13.51
C ASP A 90 19.31 2.65 -13.27
N LEU A 91 18.05 2.56 -13.71
CA LEU A 91 17.25 1.34 -13.60
C LEU A 91 17.85 0.17 -14.37
N LYS A 92 18.44 0.42 -15.55
CA LYS A 92 19.14 -0.61 -16.33
C LYS A 92 20.41 -1.08 -15.60
N ARG A 93 21.21 -0.15 -15.08
CA ARG A 93 22.44 -0.45 -14.31
C ARG A 93 22.11 -1.27 -13.06
N LEU A 94 21.04 -0.94 -12.36
CA LEU A 94 20.58 -1.63 -11.15
C LEU A 94 19.75 -2.89 -11.45
N GLY A 95 19.52 -3.23 -12.73
CA GLY A 95 18.72 -4.39 -13.11
C GLY A 95 17.25 -4.34 -12.68
N GLN A 96 16.75 -3.17 -12.27
CA GLN A 96 15.41 -3.02 -11.71
C GLN A 96 14.33 -2.98 -12.81
N GLN A 97 13.77 -4.16 -13.08
CA GLN A 97 12.70 -4.39 -14.04
C GLN A 97 11.50 -5.02 -13.34
N ARG A 98 10.28 -4.56 -13.68
CA ARG A 98 9.05 -5.25 -13.29
C ARG A 98 8.59 -6.19 -14.40
N THR A 99 8.06 -7.34 -14.00
CA THR A 99 7.42 -8.29 -14.93
C THR A 99 5.93 -7.97 -15.01
N ILE A 100 5.42 -7.79 -16.23
CA ILE A 100 3.98 -7.67 -16.51
C ILE A 100 3.54 -8.95 -17.21
N TYR A 101 2.54 -9.61 -16.65
CA TYR A 101 1.84 -10.72 -17.29
C TYR A 101 0.79 -10.18 -18.25
N LEU A 102 0.76 -10.73 -19.46
CA LEU A 102 -0.13 -10.33 -20.55
C LEU A 102 -1.31 -11.31 -20.60
N TYR A 103 -2.20 -11.20 -19.61
CA TYR A 103 -3.33 -12.13 -19.46
C TYR A 103 -4.27 -12.14 -20.68
N ASP A 104 -4.40 -11.00 -21.36
CA ASP A 104 -5.15 -10.84 -22.62
C ASP A 104 -4.56 -11.64 -23.77
N LYS A 105 -3.26 -11.99 -23.69
CA LYS A 105 -2.53 -12.77 -24.68
C LYS A 105 -2.31 -14.22 -24.25
N ALA A 106 -2.74 -14.60 -23.06
CA ALA A 106 -2.58 -15.95 -22.56
C ALA A 106 -3.57 -16.88 -23.28
N THR A 107 -3.03 -17.91 -23.92
CA THR A 107 -3.81 -18.96 -24.58
C THR A 107 -4.36 -19.93 -23.54
N LYS A 108 -5.29 -20.80 -23.97
CA LYS A 108 -5.80 -21.86 -23.10
C LYS A 108 -4.68 -22.80 -22.63
N GLU A 109 -3.74 -23.12 -23.52
CA GLU A 109 -2.58 -23.95 -23.21
C GLU A 109 -1.68 -23.31 -22.14
N ASP A 110 -1.45 -21.99 -22.22
CA ASP A 110 -0.68 -21.26 -21.19
C ASP A 110 -1.32 -21.41 -19.79
N TRP A 111 -2.65 -21.35 -19.72
CA TRP A 111 -3.40 -21.52 -18.47
C TRP A 111 -3.40 -22.96 -17.96
N GLU A 112 -3.47 -23.95 -18.86
CA GLU A 112 -3.35 -25.36 -18.50
C GLU A 112 -1.94 -25.67 -17.97
N ASN A 113 -0.90 -25.16 -18.63
CA ASN A 113 0.49 -25.25 -18.19
C ASN A 113 0.71 -24.52 -16.86
N TYR A 114 0.09 -23.35 -16.67
CA TYR A 114 0.15 -22.62 -15.39
C TYR A 114 -0.45 -23.46 -14.25
N LYS A 115 -1.64 -24.03 -14.46
CA LYS A 115 -2.32 -24.87 -13.48
C LYS A 115 -1.49 -26.10 -13.12
N ALA A 116 -0.99 -26.81 -14.13
CA ALA A 116 -0.17 -28.01 -13.93
C ALA A 116 1.11 -27.70 -13.13
N GLU A 117 1.81 -26.63 -13.47
CA GLU A 117 3.04 -26.21 -12.78
C GLU A 117 2.74 -25.76 -11.33
N LEU A 118 1.66 -25.02 -11.11
CA LEU A 118 1.25 -24.62 -9.76
C LEU A 118 0.91 -25.84 -8.90
N ASP A 119 0.08 -26.75 -9.42
CA ASP A 119 -0.30 -27.98 -8.71
C ASP A 119 0.92 -28.82 -8.35
N GLN A 120 1.86 -28.99 -9.27
CA GLN A 120 3.10 -29.72 -9.03
C GLN A 120 3.93 -29.07 -7.92
N GLN A 121 4.09 -27.75 -7.93
CA GLN A 121 4.88 -27.03 -6.93
C GLN A 121 4.24 -27.09 -5.54
N LEU A 122 2.91 -26.91 -5.45
CA LEU A 122 2.19 -26.95 -4.18
C LEU A 122 2.20 -28.36 -3.60
N LYS A 123 1.89 -29.40 -4.39
CA LYS A 123 1.93 -30.80 -3.94
C LYS A 123 3.31 -31.22 -3.43
N LYS A 124 4.38 -30.70 -4.04
CA LYS A 124 5.76 -30.99 -3.61
C LYS A 124 6.13 -30.35 -2.28
N LYS A 125 5.62 -29.15 -2.00
CA LYS A 125 6.09 -28.30 -0.88
C LYS A 125 5.13 -28.25 0.30
N ILE A 126 3.86 -28.57 0.10
CA ILE A 126 2.81 -28.49 1.12
C ILE A 126 2.45 -29.90 1.56
N ASN A 127 2.68 -30.19 2.84
CA ASN A 127 2.15 -31.38 3.49
C ASN A 127 0.76 -31.07 4.05
N ILE A 128 -0.28 -31.67 3.47
CA ILE A 128 -1.69 -31.44 3.85
C ILE A 128 -1.97 -31.89 5.30
N GLN A 129 -1.28 -32.91 5.79
CA GLN A 129 -1.45 -33.36 7.18
C GLN A 129 -0.92 -32.33 8.16
N ASP A 130 0.17 -31.65 7.77
CA ASP A 130 0.78 -30.58 8.55
C ASP A 130 -0.16 -29.37 8.66
N LEU A 131 -0.85 -29.02 7.57
CA LEU A 131 -1.91 -28.00 7.52
C LEU A 131 -3.07 -28.28 8.48
N LYS A 132 -3.59 -29.52 8.49
CA LYS A 132 -4.69 -29.91 9.37
C LYS A 132 -4.31 -29.79 10.84
N ASN A 133 -3.08 -30.15 11.20
CA ASN A 133 -2.58 -30.08 12.57
C ASN A 133 -2.48 -28.63 13.08
N VAL A 134 -2.03 -27.68 12.26
CA VAL A 134 -2.04 -26.26 12.64
C VAL A 134 -3.46 -25.72 12.75
N SER A 135 -4.36 -26.07 11.84
CA SER A 135 -5.75 -25.63 11.90
C SER A 135 -6.43 -26.06 13.19
N TYR A 136 -6.15 -27.27 13.70
CA TYR A 136 -6.66 -27.73 14.98
C TYR A 136 -6.09 -26.92 16.16
N ASN A 137 -4.79 -26.62 16.13
CA ASN A 137 -4.13 -25.86 17.20
C ASN A 137 -4.54 -24.38 17.26
N LEU A 138 -4.98 -23.79 16.15
CA LEU A 138 -5.48 -22.41 16.11
C LEU A 138 -6.83 -22.24 16.82
N ASN A 139 -7.63 -23.31 16.89
CA ASN A 139 -8.95 -23.30 17.53
C ASN A 139 -8.88 -23.46 19.06
N ASN A 140 -7.70 -23.73 19.62
CA ASN A 140 -7.47 -23.83 21.06
C ASN A 140 -6.69 -22.59 21.53
N ALA A 141 -7.16 -21.96 22.60
CA ALA A 141 -7.00 -20.53 22.92
C ALA A 141 -5.60 -19.98 23.25
N SER A 142 -4.52 -20.54 22.72
CA SER A 142 -3.18 -19.94 22.78
C SER A 142 -2.37 -20.40 21.58
N VAL A 143 -2.23 -19.55 20.56
CA VAL A 143 -1.46 -19.85 19.34
C VAL A 143 0.03 -19.76 19.67
N PRO A 144 0.78 -20.89 19.72
CA PRO A 144 2.21 -20.84 19.97
C PRO A 144 2.93 -20.11 18.82
N THR A 145 4.03 -19.42 19.11
CA THR A 145 4.87 -18.72 18.10
C THR A 145 5.28 -19.64 16.94
N ASN A 146 5.49 -20.93 17.22
CA ASN A 146 5.77 -21.95 16.22
C ASN A 146 4.64 -22.04 15.17
N THR A 147 3.38 -21.97 15.59
CA THR A 147 2.22 -22.02 14.70
C THR A 147 2.16 -20.81 13.77
N LYS A 148 2.50 -19.60 14.25
CA LYS A 148 2.57 -18.39 13.41
C LYS A 148 3.66 -18.53 12.35
N ASN A 149 4.87 -18.93 12.74
CA ASN A 149 5.99 -19.14 11.80
C ASN A 149 5.65 -20.16 10.71
N ARG A 150 4.87 -21.20 11.05
CA ARG A 150 4.42 -22.21 10.08
C ARG A 150 3.38 -21.67 9.10
N LEU A 151 2.45 -20.83 9.58
CA LEU A 151 1.51 -20.12 8.70
C LEU A 151 2.24 -19.21 7.72
N ASP A 152 3.20 -18.42 8.21
CA ASP A 152 4.01 -17.53 7.36
C ASP A 152 4.80 -18.34 6.33
N ASN A 153 5.36 -19.48 6.72
CA ASN A 153 6.06 -20.37 5.79
C ASN A 153 5.13 -20.90 4.69
N TRP A 154 3.91 -21.31 5.03
CA TRP A 154 2.94 -21.76 4.01
C TRP A 154 2.48 -20.63 3.11
N TRP A 155 2.21 -19.46 3.67
CA TRP A 155 1.88 -18.28 2.89
C TRP A 155 3.00 -18.00 1.88
N ASN A 156 4.25 -18.02 2.33
CA ASN A 156 5.41 -17.87 1.46
C ASN A 156 5.49 -18.94 0.38
N ILE A 157 5.22 -20.22 0.70
CA ILE A 157 5.20 -21.31 -0.29
C ILE A 157 4.13 -21.06 -1.35
N ILE A 158 2.92 -20.66 -0.96
CA ILE A 158 1.80 -20.38 -1.87
C ILE A 158 2.13 -19.19 -2.76
N CYS A 159 2.54 -18.07 -2.16
CA CYS A 159 2.92 -16.86 -2.91
C CYS A 159 4.04 -17.13 -3.90
N ASN A 160 5.07 -17.86 -3.48
CA ASN A 160 6.18 -18.24 -4.35
C ASN A 160 5.75 -19.22 -5.46
N GLY A 161 4.85 -20.16 -5.14
CA GLY A 161 4.28 -21.09 -6.11
C GLY A 161 3.52 -20.37 -7.21
N ILE A 162 2.59 -19.48 -6.83
CA ILE A 162 1.81 -18.65 -7.77
C ILE A 162 2.76 -17.83 -8.65
N GLN A 163 3.73 -17.14 -8.05
CA GLN A 163 4.67 -16.32 -8.82
C GLN A 163 5.55 -17.15 -9.76
N SER A 164 6.06 -18.30 -9.30
CA SER A 164 6.93 -19.17 -10.08
C SER A 164 6.18 -19.81 -11.26
N ALA A 165 4.98 -20.34 -11.03
CA ALA A 165 4.13 -20.90 -12.07
C ALA A 165 3.76 -19.82 -13.11
N ALA A 166 3.35 -18.63 -12.66
CA ALA A 166 3.05 -17.52 -13.57
C ALA A 166 4.27 -17.13 -14.40
N ARG A 167 5.47 -17.07 -13.78
CA ARG A 167 6.72 -16.79 -14.51
C ARG A 167 6.99 -17.85 -15.56
N LYS A 168 6.73 -19.13 -15.34
CA LYS A 168 7.06 -20.17 -16.30
C LYS A 168 6.06 -20.24 -17.46
N SER A 169 4.78 -20.15 -17.14
CA SER A 169 3.73 -20.57 -18.08
C SER A 169 2.97 -19.42 -18.73
N LEU A 170 2.95 -18.22 -18.13
CA LEU A 170 2.16 -17.11 -18.68
C LEU A 170 2.99 -16.17 -19.56
N PRO A 171 2.43 -15.69 -20.68
CA PRO A 171 3.06 -14.65 -21.49
C PRO A 171 3.36 -13.40 -20.65
N LYS A 172 4.59 -12.91 -20.77
CA LYS A 172 5.07 -11.81 -19.93
C LYS A 172 6.05 -10.92 -20.68
N LYS A 173 6.12 -9.66 -20.25
CA LYS A 173 7.14 -8.71 -20.69
C LYS A 173 7.82 -8.09 -19.48
N LYS A 174 9.11 -7.82 -19.60
CA LYS A 174 9.84 -7.03 -18.61
C LYS A 174 9.83 -5.57 -19.03
N ILE A 175 9.54 -4.68 -18.08
CA ILE A 175 9.64 -3.24 -18.31
C ILE A 175 10.39 -2.56 -17.18
N LEU A 176 11.12 -1.50 -17.51
CA LEU A 176 11.80 -0.68 -16.53
C LEU A 176 10.79 0.10 -15.69
N ASN A 177 11.04 0.24 -14.40
CA ASN A 177 10.15 0.93 -13.47
C ASN A 177 10.29 2.47 -13.55
N THR A 178 10.27 3.02 -14.77
CA THR A 178 10.42 4.45 -15.02
C THR A 178 9.09 5.19 -14.77
N VAL A 179 9.18 6.48 -14.42
CA VAL A 179 8.00 7.37 -14.30
C VAL A 179 7.17 7.38 -15.61
N ALA A 180 7.84 7.34 -16.77
CA ALA A 180 7.19 7.27 -18.07
C ALA A 180 6.33 5.99 -18.23
N ASN A 181 6.80 4.85 -17.72
CA ASN A 181 6.07 3.58 -17.75
C ASN A 181 5.00 3.46 -16.64
N LYS A 182 5.09 4.27 -15.58
CA LYS A 182 4.08 4.37 -14.52
C LYS A 182 2.88 5.22 -14.96
N LYS A 183 3.10 6.26 -15.76
CA LYS A 183 2.01 7.06 -16.33
C LYS A 183 1.21 6.18 -17.30
N LYS A 184 -0.04 5.87 -16.94
CA LYS A 184 -1.00 5.27 -17.88
C LYS A 184 -1.06 6.22 -19.07
N GLN A 185 -0.80 5.73 -20.28
CA GLN A 185 -1.08 6.51 -21.49
C GLN A 185 -2.60 6.63 -21.61
N THR A 186 -3.20 7.55 -20.85
CA THR A 186 -4.54 8.02 -21.14
C THR A 186 -4.48 8.65 -22.51
N LYS A 187 -5.30 8.14 -23.46
CA LYS A 187 -5.50 8.82 -24.73
C LYS A 187 -5.90 10.24 -24.39
N LYS A 188 -5.02 11.21 -24.68
CA LYS A 188 -5.31 12.62 -24.45
C LYS A 188 -6.57 12.96 -25.22
N THR A 189 -7.65 13.23 -24.51
CA THR A 189 -8.90 13.72 -25.07
C THR A 189 -8.61 15.00 -25.87
N LYS A 190 -9.47 15.31 -26.85
CA LYS A 190 -9.32 16.55 -27.64
C LYS A 190 -9.23 17.77 -26.73
N LEU A 191 -10.02 17.79 -25.64
CA LEU A 191 -10.02 18.82 -24.62
C LEU A 191 -8.67 18.95 -23.87
N THR A 192 -8.06 17.83 -23.44
CA THR A 192 -6.77 17.89 -22.74
C THR A 192 -5.64 18.38 -23.64
N LYS A 193 -5.70 18.13 -24.96
CA LYS A 193 -4.74 18.71 -25.92
C LYS A 193 -4.86 20.23 -26.00
N VAL A 194 -6.09 20.75 -26.11
CA VAL A 194 -6.38 22.19 -26.19
C VAL A 194 -5.93 22.91 -24.91
N LEU A 195 -6.26 22.36 -23.73
CA LEU A 195 -5.86 22.95 -22.45
C LEU A 195 -4.34 22.96 -22.26
N THR A 196 -3.62 21.93 -22.72
CA THR A 196 -2.16 21.90 -22.68
C THR A 196 -1.54 22.96 -23.61
N GLN A 197 -2.19 23.25 -24.74
CA GLN A 197 -1.76 24.26 -25.71
C GLN A 197 -1.97 25.68 -25.14
N LEU A 198 -3.14 25.94 -24.57
CA LEU A 198 -3.46 27.21 -23.90
C LEU A 198 -2.50 27.49 -22.73
N GLY A 199 -2.21 26.50 -21.89
CA GLY A 199 -1.27 26.67 -20.79
C GLY A 199 0.18 26.94 -21.22
N ARG A 200 0.57 26.61 -22.46
CA ARG A 200 1.87 27.00 -23.03
C ARG A 200 1.87 28.45 -23.53
N TRP A 201 0.73 28.93 -24.03
CA TRP A 201 0.58 30.30 -24.52
C TRP A 201 0.51 31.32 -23.39
N ILE A 202 -0.07 30.94 -22.25
CA ILE A 202 -0.19 31.79 -21.05
C ILE A 202 1.13 31.86 -20.25
N ARG A 203 2.12 31.01 -20.57
CA ARG A 203 3.46 31.01 -19.95
C ARG A 203 4.51 31.80 -20.72
N ILE A 204 4.10 32.51 -21.78
CA ILE A 204 4.89 33.56 -22.45
C ILE A 204 4.41 34.89 -21.86
#